data_AF-A0A1G5S608-F1
#
_entry.id   AF-A0A1G5S608-F1
#
_cell.length_a   1.000
_cell.length_b   1.000
_cell.length_c   1.000
_cell.angle_alpha   90.00
_cell.angle_beta   90.00
_cell.angle_gamma   90.00
#
_symmetry.space_group_name_H-M   'P 1'
#
loop_
_entity.id
_entity.type
_entity.pdbx_description
1 polymer ?
#
loop_
_entity_poly.entity_id
_entity_poly.type
_entity_poly.pdbx_seq_one_letter_code
_entity_poly.pdbx_strand_id
1 'polypeptide(L)'
;MKFFDIKKNMVAFALAAVVAVGCADAIDVYAAEPVNTNATVNITAQVGKDDASVFAKSYTGTVDINLYKIAVLDETGKPQLSDSYQNCGIDITVLNNSPKVADIEKNIVEPAVQAANGKQPDAVITASRKDGSISGKVSIASGAGVYLYIPQPVSDEKYKYNFVPYIIFAPTSDYVASGVAGADETWKYDVSFIIKPQETPIIVEQPPHNPTTPHEDEIVEWGEEIIEMESPLVPLAGPKTGDSLIPMILCGLALLFGLGLMAWYFSLVAGNKKVVEE
;
A
#
# COMPACT_ATOMS: atom_id res chain seq x y z
N MET A 1 -70.56 9.68 31.81
CA MET A 1 -69.12 9.77 31.50
C MET A 1 -68.40 10.24 32.75
N LYS A 2 -67.70 9.35 33.45
CA LYS A 2 -66.87 9.70 34.61
C LYS A 2 -65.45 9.92 34.10
N PHE A 3 -64.95 11.14 34.21
CA PHE A 3 -63.54 11.45 34.05
C PHE A 3 -62.77 10.78 35.20
N PHE A 4 -61.70 10.06 34.86
CA PHE A 4 -60.83 9.39 35.82
C PHE A 4 -60.01 10.45 36.59
N ASP A 5 -60.26 10.55 37.90
CA ASP A 5 -59.38 11.24 38.85
C ASP A 5 -58.10 10.41 39.07
N ILE A 6 -57.05 10.72 38.32
CA ILE A 6 -55.72 10.13 38.52
C ILE A 6 -55.03 10.89 39.66
N LYS A 7 -54.80 10.21 40.79
CA LYS A 7 -54.09 10.76 41.96
C LYS A 7 -52.67 11.18 41.56
N LYS A 8 -52.24 12.40 41.94
CA LYS A 8 -50.90 12.98 41.71
C LYS A 8 -49.72 12.04 42.04
N ASN A 9 -49.93 11.07 42.94
CA ASN A 9 -48.90 10.14 43.40
C ASN A 9 -48.66 8.96 42.44
N MET A 10 -49.60 8.67 41.52
CA MET A 10 -49.41 7.65 40.47
C MET A 10 -48.58 8.15 39.28
N VAL A 11 -48.61 9.46 39.01
CA VAL A 11 -47.80 10.06 37.94
C VAL A 11 -46.31 10.06 38.30
N ALA A 12 -45.97 10.29 39.58
CA ALA A 12 -44.60 10.22 40.07
C ALA A 12 -44.02 8.79 40.02
N PHE A 13 -44.84 7.78 40.27
CA PHE A 13 -44.41 6.37 40.23
C PHE A 13 -44.20 5.87 38.78
N ALA A 14 -45.03 6.33 37.84
CA ALA A 14 -44.86 6.05 36.42
C ALA A 14 -43.59 6.71 35.85
N LEU A 15 -43.26 7.95 36.27
CA LEU A 15 -42.06 8.64 35.80
C LEU A 15 -40.76 8.02 36.35
N ALA A 16 -40.74 7.59 37.62
CA ALA A 16 -39.60 6.89 38.20
C ALA A 16 -39.35 5.50 37.56
N ALA A 17 -40.41 4.80 37.17
CA ALA A 17 -40.29 3.52 36.47
C ALA A 17 -39.74 3.68 35.04
N VAL A 18 -40.11 4.75 34.32
CA VAL A 18 -39.59 5.02 32.97
C VAL A 18 -38.10 5.40 33.00
N VAL A 19 -37.65 6.16 34.01
CA VAL A 19 -36.21 6.49 34.16
C VAL A 19 -35.38 5.29 34.61
N ALA A 20 -35.93 4.42 35.47
CA ALA A 20 -35.23 3.22 35.93
C ALA A 20 -35.09 2.14 34.82
N VAL A 21 -36.04 2.07 33.87
CA VAL A 21 -35.94 1.18 32.71
C VAL A 21 -35.04 1.76 31.61
N GLY A 22 -34.97 3.09 31.46
CA GLY A 22 -34.14 3.75 30.46
C GLY A 22 -32.62 3.80 30.75
N CYS A 23 -32.17 3.34 31.93
CA CYS A 23 -30.75 3.30 32.30
C CYS A 23 -30.16 1.89 32.32
N ALA A 24 -30.92 0.86 31.94
CA ALA A 24 -30.51 -0.54 31.99
C ALA A 24 -30.12 -1.12 30.63
N ASP A 25 -30.18 -0.33 29.56
CA ASP A 25 -29.47 -0.66 28.33
C ASP A 25 -28.02 -0.27 28.55
N ALA A 26 -27.17 -1.28 28.79
CA ALA A 26 -25.73 -1.14 28.81
C ALA A 26 -25.33 -0.43 27.51
N ILE A 27 -25.03 0.87 27.62
CA ILE A 27 -24.34 1.58 26.58
C ILE A 27 -22.94 0.98 26.60
N ASP A 28 -22.73 -0.06 25.80
CA ASP A 28 -21.40 -0.54 25.47
C ASP A 28 -20.73 0.57 24.64
N VAL A 29 -20.19 1.57 25.36
CA VAL A 29 -19.25 2.53 24.79
C VAL A 29 -17.97 1.75 24.54
N TYR A 30 -17.86 1.14 23.35
CA TYR A 30 -16.57 0.71 22.83
C TYR A 30 -15.78 1.98 22.48
N ALA A 31 -15.10 2.54 23.48
CA ALA A 31 -13.99 3.44 23.22
C ALA A 31 -12.86 2.59 22.62
N ALA A 32 -12.21 3.06 21.55
CA ALA A 32 -10.98 2.44 21.07
C ALA A 32 -10.02 2.24 22.23
N GLU A 33 -9.40 1.05 22.27
CA GLU A 33 -8.34 0.81 23.22
C GLU A 33 -7.19 1.80 22.95
N PRO A 34 -6.61 2.41 24.00
CA PRO A 34 -5.49 3.31 23.83
C PRO A 34 -4.27 2.58 23.26
N VAL A 35 -3.42 3.32 22.55
CA VAL A 35 -2.13 2.80 22.09
C VAL A 35 -1.28 2.41 23.29
N ASN A 36 -0.80 1.17 23.30
CA ASN A 36 0.26 0.74 24.20
C ASN A 36 1.61 1.22 23.66
N THR A 37 2.04 2.38 24.16
CA THR A 37 3.29 3.03 23.74
C THR A 37 4.55 2.22 24.07
N ASN A 38 4.45 1.26 25.01
CA ASN A 38 5.56 0.41 25.43
C ASN A 38 5.59 -0.95 24.72
N ALA A 39 4.60 -1.26 23.88
CA ALA A 39 4.55 -2.52 23.17
C ALA A 39 5.71 -2.67 22.17
N THR A 40 6.10 -3.93 21.94
CA THR A 40 6.98 -4.29 20.84
C THR A 40 6.21 -4.18 19.53
N VAL A 41 6.76 -3.47 18.54
CA VAL A 41 6.22 -3.45 17.18
C VAL A 41 7.05 -4.35 16.28
N ASN A 42 6.38 -5.01 15.33
CA ASN A 42 7.02 -5.84 14.32
C ASN A 42 6.80 -5.17 12.96
N ILE A 43 7.87 -4.71 12.33
CA ILE A 43 7.80 -4.02 11.04
C ILE A 43 8.34 -4.95 9.97
N THR A 44 7.52 -5.22 8.94
CA THR A 44 7.86 -6.12 7.84
C THR A 44 7.97 -5.34 6.53
N ALA A 45 9.15 -5.35 5.90
CA ALA A 45 9.31 -4.89 4.54
C ALA A 45 9.02 -6.06 3.58
N GLN A 46 8.28 -5.80 2.51
CA GLN A 46 7.95 -6.81 1.50
C GLN A 46 7.94 -6.23 0.08
N VAL A 47 8.08 -7.08 -0.92
CA VAL A 47 7.72 -6.77 -2.31
C VAL A 47 6.27 -7.16 -2.56
N GLY A 48 5.55 -6.37 -3.35
CA GLY A 48 4.15 -6.65 -3.67
C GLY A 48 3.99 -8.02 -4.33
N LYS A 49 2.96 -8.78 -3.94
CA LYS A 49 2.71 -10.13 -4.51
C LYS A 49 2.49 -10.09 -6.02
N ASP A 50 1.88 -9.01 -6.50
CA ASP A 50 1.57 -8.78 -7.92
C ASP A 50 2.59 -7.84 -8.60
N ASP A 51 3.74 -7.59 -7.96
CA ASP A 51 4.78 -6.74 -8.52
C ASP A 51 5.41 -7.40 -9.76
N ALA A 52 5.24 -6.75 -10.91
CA ALA A 52 5.73 -7.22 -12.20
C ALA A 52 7.08 -6.59 -12.61
N SER A 53 7.70 -5.78 -11.75
CA SER A 53 9.00 -5.12 -12.00
C SER A 53 10.11 -6.13 -12.28
N VAL A 54 11.16 -5.67 -12.97
CA VAL A 54 12.37 -6.48 -13.19
C VAL A 54 13.00 -6.83 -11.85
N PHE A 55 12.96 -5.91 -10.89
CA PHE A 55 13.40 -6.16 -9.51
C PHE A 55 12.70 -7.38 -8.89
N ALA A 56 11.36 -7.39 -8.86
CA ALA A 56 10.60 -8.49 -8.24
C ALA A 56 10.84 -9.85 -8.92
N LYS A 57 11.06 -9.84 -10.25
CA LYS A 57 11.28 -11.06 -11.04
C LYS A 57 12.69 -11.60 -10.90
N SER A 58 13.70 -10.74 -11.02
CA SER A 58 15.07 -11.16 -11.32
C SER A 58 16.10 -10.84 -10.25
N TYR A 59 15.84 -9.88 -9.36
CA TYR A 59 16.79 -9.58 -8.28
C TYR A 59 16.82 -10.71 -7.25
N THR A 60 18.01 -11.18 -6.89
CA THR A 60 18.24 -12.31 -5.97
C THR A 60 19.03 -11.93 -4.72
N GLY A 61 19.50 -10.68 -4.64
CA GLY A 61 20.27 -10.19 -3.50
C GLY A 61 19.41 -9.82 -2.29
N THR A 62 20.04 -9.12 -1.36
CA THR A 62 19.38 -8.50 -0.20
C THR A 62 19.16 -7.01 -0.43
N VAL A 63 18.18 -6.44 0.24
CA VAL A 63 17.99 -4.99 0.35
C VAL A 63 17.96 -4.65 1.83
N ASP A 64 18.84 -3.76 2.26
CA ASP A 64 18.77 -3.18 3.59
C ASP A 64 17.82 -1.98 3.58
N ILE A 65 16.96 -1.91 4.58
CA ILE A 65 16.02 -0.81 4.77
C ILE A 65 16.29 -0.18 6.13
N ASN A 66 16.79 1.05 6.08
CA ASN A 66 17.06 1.84 7.27
C ASN A 66 15.75 2.42 7.79
N LEU A 67 15.46 2.19 9.06
CA LEU A 67 14.31 2.75 9.76
C LEU A 67 14.77 3.86 10.71
N TYR A 68 14.09 5.00 10.63
CA TYR A 68 14.33 6.14 11.50
C TYR A 68 13.02 6.51 12.20
N LYS A 69 13.00 6.49 13.53
CA LYS A 69 11.83 6.84 14.34
C LYS A 69 11.69 8.36 14.42
N ILE A 70 11.00 8.92 13.43
CA ILE A 70 10.83 10.38 13.30
C ILE A 70 9.80 10.96 14.27
N ALA A 71 8.87 10.14 14.76
CA ALA A 71 7.90 10.54 15.77
C ALA A 71 7.56 9.40 16.74
N VAL A 72 7.22 9.76 17.97
CA VAL A 72 6.59 8.87 18.97
C VAL A 72 5.07 9.02 18.88
N LEU A 73 4.33 8.01 19.33
CA LEU A 73 2.87 8.06 19.47
C LEU A 73 2.50 8.24 20.94
N ASP A 74 1.49 9.07 21.20
CA ASP A 74 0.83 9.08 22.51
C ASP A 74 -0.23 7.96 22.62
N GLU A 75 -0.85 7.83 23.80
CA GLU A 75 -1.89 6.83 24.08
C GLU A 75 -3.14 7.00 23.20
N THR A 76 -3.31 8.17 22.57
CA THR A 76 -4.40 8.44 21.62
C THR A 76 -4.01 8.14 20.17
N GLY A 77 -2.77 7.69 19.93
CA GLY A 77 -2.24 7.42 18.60
C GLY A 77 -1.87 8.67 17.81
N LYS A 78 -1.71 9.82 18.47
CA LYS A 78 -1.27 11.05 17.80
C LYS A 78 0.25 11.11 17.75
N PRO A 79 0.83 11.44 16.58
CA PRO A 79 2.27 11.51 16.41
C PRO A 79 2.84 12.82 16.97
N GLN A 80 3.98 12.71 17.66
CA GLN A 80 4.79 13.81 18.17
C GLN A 80 6.24 13.61 17.74
N LEU A 81 6.86 14.64 17.15
CA LEU A 81 8.22 14.51 16.63
C LEU A 81 9.22 14.09 17.71
N SER A 82 10.07 13.14 17.36
CA SER A 82 11.20 12.75 18.19
C SER A 82 12.18 13.91 18.33
N ASP A 83 12.86 14.02 19.48
CA ASP A 83 13.78 15.12 19.78
C ASP A 83 14.85 15.34 18.69
N SER A 84 15.40 14.25 18.13
CA SER A 84 16.43 14.28 17.11
C SER A 84 15.97 14.82 15.74
N TYR A 85 14.66 14.99 15.57
CA TYR A 85 13.99 15.50 14.36
C TYR A 85 13.26 16.82 14.59
N GLN A 86 13.32 17.37 15.82
CA GLN A 86 12.84 18.72 16.08
C GLN A 86 13.66 19.72 15.26
N ASN A 87 12.99 20.72 14.68
CA ASN A 87 13.58 21.76 13.83
C ASN A 87 14.17 21.29 12.49
N CYS A 88 13.83 20.07 12.04
CA CYS A 88 14.24 19.56 10.72
C CYS A 88 13.31 19.98 9.56
N GLY A 89 12.36 20.88 9.81
CA GLY A 89 11.37 21.29 8.80
C GLY A 89 10.28 20.25 8.52
N ILE A 90 10.17 19.21 9.36
CA ILE A 90 9.10 18.21 9.30
C ILE A 90 7.83 18.81 9.91
N ASP A 91 6.75 18.83 9.15
CA ASP A 91 5.42 19.19 9.62
C ASP A 91 4.57 17.94 9.86
N ILE A 92 4.66 17.41 11.08
CA ILE A 92 3.90 16.21 11.49
C ILE A 92 2.39 16.47 11.57
N THR A 93 1.95 17.74 11.62
CA THR A 93 0.53 18.10 11.77
C THR A 93 -0.28 17.76 10.52
N VAL A 94 0.38 17.60 9.37
CA VAL A 94 -0.21 17.12 8.11
C VAL A 94 -0.94 15.79 8.32
N LEU A 95 -0.44 14.92 9.20
CA LEU A 95 -1.05 13.61 9.48
C LEU A 95 -2.42 13.72 10.16
N ASN A 96 -2.73 14.85 10.81
CA ASN A 96 -3.99 15.06 11.51
C ASN A 96 -5.10 15.63 10.61
N ASN A 97 -4.79 16.04 9.36
CA ASN A 97 -5.67 16.84 8.51
C ASN A 97 -6.07 16.14 7.21
N SER A 98 -6.60 14.91 7.30
CA SER A 98 -6.94 14.09 6.11
C SER A 98 -5.81 14.09 5.07
N PRO A 99 -4.65 13.52 5.44
CA PRO A 99 -3.41 13.75 4.72
C PRO A 99 -3.49 13.30 3.27
N LYS A 100 -3.02 14.13 2.34
CA LYS A 100 -2.78 13.73 0.96
C LYS A 100 -1.36 13.24 0.81
N VAL A 101 -1.15 12.28 -0.09
CA VAL A 101 0.17 11.69 -0.38
C VAL A 101 1.21 12.78 -0.67
N ALA A 102 0.89 13.73 -1.56
CA ALA A 102 1.80 14.82 -1.91
C ALA A 102 2.17 15.74 -0.73
N ASP A 103 1.25 15.93 0.22
CA ASP A 103 1.51 16.74 1.41
C ASP A 103 2.40 15.99 2.40
N ILE A 104 2.23 14.67 2.53
CA ILE A 104 3.14 13.81 3.31
C ILE A 104 4.53 13.81 2.69
N GLU A 105 4.64 13.62 1.38
CA GLU A 105 5.93 13.58 0.67
C GLU A 105 6.70 14.88 0.89
N LYS A 106 6.08 16.01 0.60
CA LYS A 106 6.71 17.33 0.66
C LYS A 106 7.04 17.78 2.08
N ASN A 107 6.11 17.61 3.02
CA ASN A 107 6.22 18.22 4.34
C ASN A 107 6.77 17.27 5.41
N ILE A 108 6.86 15.97 5.14
CA ILE A 108 7.38 14.97 6.08
C ILE A 108 8.53 14.17 5.47
N VAL A 109 8.31 13.49 4.35
CA VAL A 109 9.30 12.53 3.81
C VAL A 109 10.56 13.26 3.34
N GLU A 110 10.43 14.27 2.49
CA GLU A 110 11.56 15.05 1.98
C GLU A 110 12.44 15.64 3.10
N PRO A 111 11.90 16.43 4.06
CA PRO A 111 12.71 16.97 5.15
C PRO A 111 13.28 15.88 6.07
N ALA A 112 12.54 14.79 6.31
CA ALA A 112 13.04 13.70 7.14
C ALA A 112 14.18 12.93 6.47
N VAL A 113 14.14 12.72 5.14
CA VAL A 113 15.25 12.11 4.39
C VAL A 113 16.49 12.99 4.46
N GLN A 114 16.34 14.32 4.31
CA GLN A 114 17.47 15.25 4.47
C GLN A 114 18.03 15.21 5.89
N ALA A 115 17.16 15.18 6.90
CA ALA A 115 17.57 15.10 8.30
C ALA A 115 18.23 13.76 8.67
N ALA A 116 17.84 12.67 8.02
CA ALA A 116 18.42 11.34 8.23
C ALA A 116 19.83 11.22 7.67
N ASN A 117 20.25 12.10 6.75
CA ASN A 117 21.58 12.04 6.16
C ASN A 117 22.68 12.19 7.23
N GLY A 118 23.55 11.19 7.34
CA GLY A 118 24.61 11.12 8.35
C GLY A 118 24.16 10.69 9.74
N LYS A 119 22.87 10.40 9.97
CA LYS A 119 22.38 9.78 11.20
C LYS A 119 22.48 8.25 11.11
N GLN A 120 22.64 7.60 12.27
CA GLN A 120 22.48 6.15 12.37
C GLN A 120 20.99 5.79 12.37
N PRO A 121 20.59 4.70 11.69
CA PRO A 121 19.22 4.21 11.75
C PRO A 121 18.91 3.66 13.15
N ASP A 122 17.66 3.81 13.59
CA ASP A 122 17.16 3.23 14.84
C ASP A 122 17.03 1.70 14.73
N ALA A 123 16.75 1.21 13.51
CA ALA A 123 16.73 -0.20 13.19
C ALA A 123 17.02 -0.41 11.68
N VAL A 124 17.48 -1.61 11.32
CA VAL A 124 17.67 -2.02 9.92
C VAL A 124 16.90 -3.29 9.67
N ILE A 125 16.07 -3.29 8.62
CA ILE A 125 15.48 -4.51 8.07
C ILE A 125 16.37 -4.98 6.92
N THR A 126 16.90 -6.18 7.00
CA THR A 126 17.50 -6.84 5.83
C THR A 126 16.45 -7.72 5.17
N ALA A 127 15.91 -7.26 4.05
CA ALA A 127 14.99 -8.03 3.23
C ALA A 127 15.76 -8.92 2.25
N SER A 128 15.42 -10.20 2.22
CA SER A 128 16.06 -11.18 1.35
C SER A 128 15.00 -11.97 0.60
N ARG A 129 15.38 -12.53 -0.55
CA ARG A 129 14.51 -13.41 -1.31
C ARG A 129 14.54 -14.80 -0.71
N LYS A 130 13.55 -15.13 0.11
CA LYS A 130 13.27 -16.50 0.56
C LYS A 130 11.94 -16.93 -0.04
N ASP A 131 11.88 -18.14 -0.59
CA ASP A 131 10.65 -18.76 -1.10
C ASP A 131 9.92 -17.99 -2.23
N GLY A 132 10.66 -17.20 -3.01
CA GLY A 132 10.14 -16.49 -4.18
C GLY A 132 9.61 -15.06 -3.92
N SER A 133 9.59 -14.59 -2.67
CA SER A 133 9.23 -13.21 -2.30
C SER A 133 10.35 -12.54 -1.50
N ILE A 134 10.61 -11.26 -1.77
CA ILE A 134 11.55 -10.46 -0.98
C ILE A 134 10.81 -9.99 0.28
N SER A 135 11.31 -10.42 1.45
CA SER A 135 10.78 -9.98 2.73
C SER A 135 11.86 -9.89 3.80
N GLY A 136 11.63 -9.02 4.78
CA GLY A 136 12.44 -8.89 5.98
C GLY A 136 11.59 -8.32 7.12
N LYS A 137 11.89 -8.71 8.36
CA LYS A 137 11.17 -8.24 9.55
C LYS A 137 12.18 -7.79 10.61
N VAL A 138 11.82 -6.75 11.36
CA VAL A 138 12.49 -6.36 12.61
C VAL A 138 11.46 -6.18 13.72
N SER A 139 11.86 -6.53 14.95
CA SER A 139 11.08 -6.30 16.17
C SER A 139 11.73 -5.21 16.99
N ILE A 140 10.98 -4.16 17.34
CA ILE A 140 11.49 -3.00 18.08
C ILE A 140 10.71 -2.92 19.40
N ALA A 141 11.41 -3.17 20.51
CA ALA A 141 10.85 -3.04 21.85
C ALA A 141 10.49 -1.57 22.14
N SER A 142 9.34 -1.33 22.78
CA SER A 142 8.81 0.03 23.01
C SER A 142 8.82 0.88 21.73
N GLY A 143 8.45 0.23 20.62
CA GLY A 143 8.65 0.75 19.29
C GLY A 143 7.48 1.54 18.73
N ALA A 144 6.46 1.87 19.52
CA ALA A 144 5.34 2.68 19.05
C ALA A 144 5.83 4.05 18.50
N GLY A 145 5.48 4.39 17.26
CA GLY A 145 5.98 5.57 16.57
C GLY A 145 5.61 5.65 15.08
N VAL A 146 6.05 6.74 14.46
CA VAL A 146 6.10 6.89 13.00
C VAL A 146 7.54 6.75 12.56
N TYR A 147 7.77 5.87 11.59
CA TYR A 147 9.09 5.57 11.06
C TYR A 147 9.20 6.06 9.62
N LEU A 148 10.28 6.79 9.31
CA LEU A 148 10.77 6.93 7.95
C LEU A 148 11.54 5.67 7.59
N TYR A 149 11.16 5.01 6.50
CA TYR A 149 11.94 3.92 5.93
C TYR A 149 12.68 4.40 4.68
N ILE A 150 13.98 4.08 4.60
CA ILE A 150 14.84 4.40 3.47
C ILE A 150 15.48 3.09 2.97
N PRO A 151 14.90 2.43 1.96
CA PRO A 151 15.52 1.27 1.34
C PRO A 151 16.80 1.71 0.61
N GLN A 152 17.89 0.98 0.84
CA GLN A 152 19.17 1.28 0.23
C GLN A 152 19.18 0.87 -1.24
N PRO A 153 19.83 1.65 -2.12
CA PRO A 153 19.96 1.29 -3.52
C PRO A 153 20.79 0.01 -3.65
N VAL A 154 20.40 -0.84 -4.59
CA VAL A 154 21.10 -2.09 -4.90
C VAL A 154 21.30 -2.24 -6.39
N SER A 155 22.20 -3.13 -6.81
CA SER A 155 22.44 -3.39 -8.22
C SER A 155 22.76 -4.86 -8.46
N ASP A 156 22.41 -5.33 -9.65
CA ASP A 156 22.93 -6.57 -10.22
C ASP A 156 23.80 -6.25 -11.45
N GLU A 157 24.14 -7.27 -12.25
CA GLU A 157 24.96 -7.11 -13.46
C GLU A 157 24.28 -6.26 -14.55
N LYS A 158 22.95 -6.12 -14.51
CA LYS A 158 22.14 -5.54 -15.60
C LYS A 158 21.44 -4.25 -15.19
N TYR A 159 21.10 -4.08 -13.92
CA TYR A 159 20.27 -2.99 -13.43
C TYR A 159 20.78 -2.40 -12.11
N LYS A 160 20.58 -1.10 -11.97
CA LYS A 160 20.55 -0.41 -10.68
C LYS A 160 19.10 -0.24 -10.24
N TYR A 161 18.83 -0.49 -8.98
CA TYR A 161 17.51 -0.37 -8.37
C TYR A 161 17.57 0.68 -7.27
N ASN A 162 16.75 1.72 -7.45
CA ASN A 162 16.47 2.72 -6.44
C ASN A 162 15.08 2.49 -5.87
N PHE A 163 14.80 3.03 -4.69
CA PHE A 163 13.51 2.87 -4.03
C PHE A 163 13.01 4.21 -3.53
N VAL A 164 11.69 4.35 -3.46
CA VAL A 164 11.05 5.55 -2.91
C VAL A 164 10.97 5.42 -1.38
N PRO A 165 11.62 6.31 -0.60
CA PRO A 165 11.44 6.39 0.84
C PRO A 165 10.03 6.84 1.20
N TYR A 166 9.51 6.42 2.36
CA TYR A 166 8.23 6.90 2.85
C TYR A 166 8.10 6.66 4.36
N ILE A 167 6.95 7.02 4.94
CA ILE A 167 6.65 6.81 6.35
C ILE A 167 5.72 5.61 6.59
N ILE A 168 5.79 5.04 7.79
CA ILE A 168 4.85 4.03 8.29
C ILE A 168 4.50 4.30 9.76
N PHE A 169 3.23 4.14 10.10
CA PHE A 169 2.75 4.07 11.48
C PHE A 169 2.95 2.66 12.03
N ALA A 170 3.53 2.55 13.22
CA ALA A 170 3.66 1.30 13.97
C ALA A 170 3.38 1.58 15.46
N PRO A 171 2.27 1.12 16.06
CA PRO A 171 1.18 0.36 15.44
C PRO A 171 0.38 1.15 14.41
N THR A 172 -0.42 0.45 13.61
CA THR A 172 -1.41 1.03 12.69
C THR A 172 -2.83 0.59 13.09
N SER A 173 -3.85 1.25 12.57
CA SER A 173 -5.24 0.76 12.60
C SER A 173 -5.89 0.96 11.23
N ASP A 174 -7.06 0.38 10.98
CA ASP A 174 -7.76 0.60 9.72
C ASP A 174 -8.25 2.05 9.63
N TYR A 175 -8.58 2.67 10.76
CA TYR A 175 -8.85 4.10 10.85
C TYR A 175 -7.63 4.95 10.46
N VAL A 176 -6.45 4.69 11.02
CA VAL A 176 -5.22 5.45 10.69
C VAL A 176 -4.81 5.24 9.23
N ALA A 177 -4.98 4.04 8.69
CA ALA A 177 -4.62 3.72 7.32
C ALA A 177 -5.60 4.29 6.28
N SER A 178 -6.90 4.32 6.57
CA SER A 178 -7.94 4.69 5.60
C SER A 178 -8.57 6.06 5.83
N GLY A 179 -8.50 6.61 7.05
CA GLY A 179 -9.19 7.83 7.45
C GLY A 179 -10.72 7.72 7.46
N VAL A 180 -11.28 6.52 7.34
CA VAL A 180 -12.73 6.28 7.25
C VAL A 180 -13.33 6.19 8.65
N ALA A 181 -14.34 7.03 8.93
CA ALA A 181 -15.10 6.96 10.19
C ALA A 181 -15.81 5.59 10.31
N GLY A 182 -15.65 4.92 11.46
CA GLY A 182 -16.21 3.59 11.72
C GLY A 182 -15.37 2.42 11.19
N ALA A 183 -14.16 2.68 10.67
CA ALA A 183 -13.17 1.62 10.46
C ALA A 183 -12.70 1.01 11.80
N ASP A 184 -12.17 -0.21 11.77
CA ASP A 184 -11.65 -0.86 12.97
C ASP A 184 -10.51 -0.04 13.59
N GLU A 185 -10.73 0.38 14.84
CA GLU A 185 -9.81 1.20 15.61
C GLU A 185 -8.81 0.34 16.40
N THR A 186 -8.90 -0.99 16.31
CA THR A 186 -7.97 -1.92 16.96
C THR A 186 -6.54 -1.72 16.46
N TRP A 187 -5.63 -1.43 17.39
CA TRP A 187 -4.22 -1.22 17.09
C TRP A 187 -3.51 -2.53 16.71
N LYS A 188 -2.89 -2.53 15.54
CA LYS A 188 -2.12 -3.64 14.95
C LYS A 188 -0.63 -3.32 15.09
N TYR A 189 0.07 -4.09 15.93
CA TYR A 189 1.52 -3.92 16.21
C TYR A 189 2.41 -4.68 15.23
N ASP A 190 1.87 -5.65 14.50
CA ASP A 190 2.48 -6.22 13.30
C ASP A 190 2.06 -5.40 12.09
N VAL A 191 3.00 -4.65 11.53
CA VAL A 191 2.78 -3.77 10.39
C VAL A 191 3.66 -4.19 9.22
N SER A 192 3.19 -3.92 8.00
CA SER A 192 3.97 -4.17 6.79
C SER A 192 3.86 -3.05 5.77
N PHE A 193 4.88 -2.90 4.95
CA PHE A 193 4.90 -1.97 3.83
C PHE A 193 5.54 -2.61 2.60
N ILE A 194 5.16 -2.11 1.43
CA ILE A 194 5.68 -2.55 0.14
C ILE A 194 6.80 -1.60 -0.30
N ILE A 195 8.00 -2.12 -0.53
CA ILE A 195 9.07 -1.36 -1.19
C ILE A 195 8.76 -1.23 -2.67
N LYS A 196 8.93 -0.02 -3.22
CA LYS A 196 8.64 0.29 -4.62
C LYS A 196 9.94 0.51 -5.39
N PRO A 197 10.40 -0.46 -6.19
CA PRO A 197 11.64 -0.33 -6.97
C PRO A 197 11.47 0.58 -8.18
N GLN A 198 12.55 1.26 -8.55
CA GLN A 198 12.76 1.95 -9.82
C GLN A 198 14.05 1.42 -10.44
N GLU A 199 13.94 0.79 -11.60
CA GLU A 199 15.04 0.13 -12.29
C GLU A 199 15.67 1.01 -13.36
N THR A 200 17.00 1.01 -13.45
CA THR A 200 17.77 1.71 -14.48
C THR A 200 18.80 0.75 -15.08
N PRO A 201 18.76 0.48 -16.40
CA PRO A 201 19.74 -0.38 -17.05
C PRO A 201 21.17 0.12 -16.89
N ILE A 202 22.12 -0.79 -16.69
CA ILE A 202 23.55 -0.50 -16.71
C ILE A 202 24.02 -0.58 -18.18
N ILE A 203 24.37 0.56 -18.77
CA ILE A 203 25.00 0.59 -20.09
C ILE A 203 26.45 0.19 -19.92
N VAL A 204 26.82 -0.99 -20.42
CA VAL A 204 28.21 -1.37 -20.59
C VAL A 204 28.66 -0.76 -21.91
N GLU A 205 29.47 0.30 -21.85
CA GLU A 205 30.16 0.79 -23.04
C GLU A 205 31.04 -0.34 -23.55
N GLN A 206 30.63 -0.98 -24.66
CA GLN A 206 31.53 -1.88 -25.36
C GLN A 206 32.69 -1.02 -25.89
N PRO A 207 33.95 -1.40 -25.63
CA PRO A 207 35.07 -0.71 -26.23
C PRO A 207 34.84 -0.66 -27.74
N PRO A 208 35.16 0.46 -28.42
CA PRO A 208 34.90 0.61 -29.84
C PRO A 208 35.46 -0.61 -30.55
N HIS A 209 34.59 -1.34 -31.25
CA HIS A 209 35.02 -2.42 -32.13
C HIS A 209 35.95 -1.76 -33.14
N ASN A 210 37.25 -1.90 -32.95
CA ASN A 210 38.24 -1.46 -33.91
C ASN A 210 38.23 -2.51 -35.03
N PRO A 211 37.67 -2.23 -36.22
CA PRO A 211 37.69 -3.18 -37.32
C PRO A 211 39.00 -2.99 -38.08
N THR A 212 40.15 -3.16 -37.41
CA THR A 212 41.44 -3.09 -38.10
C THR A 212 42.51 -3.93 -37.41
N THR A 213 42.57 -5.20 -37.80
CA THR A 213 43.81 -5.76 -38.32
C THR A 213 43.39 -6.68 -39.46
N PRO A 214 43.76 -6.40 -40.72
CA PRO A 214 43.75 -7.43 -41.74
C PRO A 214 44.74 -8.48 -41.25
N HIS A 215 44.28 -9.68 -40.95
CA HIS A 215 45.18 -10.82 -41.00
C HIS A 215 45.54 -10.98 -42.47
N GLU A 216 46.68 -10.42 -42.86
CA GLU A 216 47.41 -10.96 -44.00
C GLU A 216 47.72 -12.42 -43.69
N ASP A 217 47.49 -13.27 -44.69
CA ASP A 217 47.79 -14.69 -44.74
C ASP A 217 46.74 -15.64 -44.15
N GLU A 218 45.70 -15.95 -44.93
CA GLU A 218 45.51 -17.31 -45.48
C GLU A 218 44.37 -17.26 -46.52
N ILE A 219 44.73 -17.15 -47.81
CA ILE A 219 43.79 -17.43 -48.89
C ILE A 219 43.55 -18.93 -48.87
N VAL A 220 42.50 -19.37 -48.19
CA VAL A 220 41.92 -20.69 -48.42
C VAL A 220 41.02 -20.55 -49.64
N GLU A 221 41.46 -21.12 -50.76
CA GLU A 221 40.70 -21.23 -52.00
C GLU A 221 39.51 -22.18 -51.76
N TRP A 222 38.40 -21.62 -51.27
CA TRP A 222 37.11 -22.32 -51.25
C TRP A 222 36.55 -22.25 -52.67
N GLY A 223 36.65 -23.38 -53.38
CA GLY A 223 35.98 -23.57 -54.66
C GLY A 223 34.50 -23.19 -54.54
N GLU A 224 34.00 -22.50 -55.57
CA GLU A 224 32.60 -22.13 -55.69
C GLU A 224 31.72 -23.39 -55.70
N GLU A 225 31.23 -23.81 -54.54
CA GLU A 225 29.96 -24.49 -54.45
C GLU A 225 28.96 -23.46 -53.94
N ILE A 226 28.28 -22.81 -54.90
CA ILE A 226 27.10 -22.00 -54.62
C ILE A 226 26.05 -22.97 -54.09
N ILE A 227 26.01 -23.13 -52.76
CA ILE A 227 24.84 -23.72 -52.12
C ILE A 227 23.75 -22.66 -52.23
N GLU A 228 22.90 -22.81 -53.24
CA GLU A 228 21.59 -22.19 -53.31
C GLU A 228 20.86 -22.59 -52.01
N MET A 229 20.89 -21.71 -51.01
CA MET A 229 19.92 -21.77 -49.94
C MET A 229 18.59 -21.34 -50.55
N GLU A 230 17.87 -22.33 -51.10
CA GLU A 230 16.44 -22.26 -51.30
C GLU A 230 15.84 -21.84 -49.96
N SER A 231 15.42 -20.57 -49.89
CA SER A 231 14.60 -20.10 -48.79
C SER A 231 13.33 -20.94 -48.80
N PRO A 232 13.03 -21.78 -47.78
CA PRO A 232 11.67 -22.28 -47.67
C PRO A 232 10.80 -21.03 -47.50
N LEU A 233 9.88 -20.82 -48.45
CA LEU A 233 8.84 -19.81 -48.37
C LEU A 233 8.13 -20.00 -47.03
N VAL A 234 8.54 -19.22 -46.03
CA VAL A 234 7.79 -19.09 -44.79
C VAL A 234 6.47 -18.48 -45.24
N PRO A 235 5.32 -19.17 -45.09
CA PRO A 235 4.07 -18.56 -45.46
C PRO A 235 3.96 -17.28 -44.62
N LEU A 236 3.80 -16.14 -45.29
CA LEU A 236 3.26 -14.92 -44.70
C LEU A 236 1.85 -15.25 -44.21
N ALA A 237 1.77 -15.90 -43.05
CA ALA A 237 0.59 -15.95 -42.25
C ALA A 237 0.41 -14.53 -41.75
N GLY A 238 -0.46 -13.79 -42.44
CA GLY A 238 -0.89 -12.47 -42.03
C GLY A 238 -1.26 -12.47 -40.54
N PRO A 239 -1.05 -11.35 -39.83
CA PRO A 239 -1.35 -11.30 -38.42
C PRO A 239 -2.79 -11.73 -38.23
N LYS A 240 -3.01 -12.84 -37.53
CA LYS A 240 -4.26 -13.05 -36.82
C LYS A 240 -4.26 -12.01 -35.71
N THR A 241 -4.62 -10.78 -36.05
CA THR A 241 -5.15 -9.83 -35.10
C THR A 241 -6.30 -10.53 -34.41
N GLY A 242 -6.06 -10.95 -33.18
CA GLY A 242 -7.07 -11.43 -32.27
C GLY A 242 -7.96 -10.26 -31.85
N ASP A 243 -8.70 -9.70 -32.80
CA ASP A 243 -9.92 -8.94 -32.54
C ASP A 243 -10.96 -9.95 -32.04
N SER A 244 -10.72 -10.43 -30.83
CA SER A 244 -11.66 -11.30 -30.15
C SER A 244 -12.82 -10.40 -29.75
N LEU A 245 -13.89 -10.44 -30.55
CA LEU A 245 -15.20 -9.88 -30.22
C LEU A 245 -15.74 -10.44 -28.89
N ILE A 246 -15.18 -11.55 -28.40
CA ILE A 246 -15.59 -12.25 -27.20
C ILE A 246 -15.47 -11.35 -25.94
N PRO A 247 -14.32 -10.73 -25.63
CA PRO A 247 -14.21 -9.74 -24.55
C PRO A 247 -15.17 -8.56 -24.67
N MET A 248 -15.39 -8.04 -25.88
CA MET A 248 -16.24 -6.86 -26.11
C MET A 248 -17.72 -7.20 -25.93
N ILE A 249 -18.17 -8.36 -26.41
CA ILE A 249 -19.53 -8.89 -26.22
C ILE A 249 -19.75 -9.23 -24.74
N LEU A 250 -18.76 -9.84 -24.06
CA LEU A 250 -18.84 -10.18 -22.64
C LEU A 250 -18.98 -8.93 -21.76
N CYS A 251 -18.20 -7.88 -22.06
CA CYS A 251 -18.31 -6.58 -21.37
C CYS A 251 -19.67 -5.91 -21.63
N GLY A 252 -20.16 -5.95 -22.87
CA GLY A 252 -21.48 -5.39 -23.22
C GLY A 252 -22.62 -6.08 -22.47
N LEU A 253 -22.59 -7.41 -22.35
CA LEU A 253 -23.60 -8.18 -21.61
C LEU A 253 -23.55 -7.90 -20.10
N ALA A 254 -22.35 -7.77 -19.52
CA ALA A 254 -22.18 -7.43 -18.11
C ALA A 254 -22.75 -6.04 -17.77
N LEU A 255 -22.56 -5.06 -18.65
CA LEU A 255 -23.05 -3.69 -18.47
C LEU A 255 -24.59 -3.65 -18.55
N LEU A 256 -25.19 -4.36 -19.51
CA LEU A 256 -26.65 -4.47 -19.62
C LEU A 256 -27.28 -5.18 -18.42
N PHE A 257 -26.62 -6.21 -17.88
CA PHE A 257 -27.08 -6.90 -16.68
C PHE A 257 -27.02 -5.98 -15.44
N GLY A 258 -25.95 -5.21 -15.29
CA GLY A 258 -25.81 -4.23 -14.19
C GLY A 258 -26.88 -3.13 -14.24
N LEU A 259 -27.17 -2.58 -15.42
CA LEU A 259 -28.24 -1.60 -15.59
C LEU A 259 -29.63 -2.19 -15.30
N GLY A 260 -29.86 -3.45 -15.66
CA GLY A 260 -31.10 -4.17 -15.33
C GLY A 260 -31.31 -4.32 -13.82
N LEU A 261 -30.26 -4.68 -13.07
CA LEU A 261 -30.33 -4.79 -11.60
C LEU A 261 -30.59 -3.45 -10.92
N MET A 262 -29.98 -2.36 -11.42
CA MET A 262 -30.25 -1.02 -10.90
C MET A 262 -31.70 -0.59 -11.18
N ALA A 263 -32.22 -0.81 -12.38
CA ALA A 263 -33.61 -0.51 -12.70
C ALA A 263 -34.60 -1.34 -11.86
N TRP A 264 -34.30 -2.62 -11.65
CA TRP A 264 -35.11 -3.50 -10.80
C TRP A 264 -35.10 -3.07 -9.33
N TYR A 265 -33.95 -2.67 -8.80
CA TYR A 265 -33.82 -2.11 -7.46
C TYR A 265 -34.70 -0.85 -7.30
N PHE A 266 -34.63 0.10 -8.24
CA PHE A 266 -35.48 1.29 -8.20
C PHE A 266 -36.98 0.95 -8.32
N SER A 267 -37.36 -0.07 -9.10
CA SER A 267 -38.74 -0.54 -9.16
C SER A 267 -39.22 -1.16 -7.84
N LEU A 268 -38.36 -1.89 -7.13
CA LEU A 268 -38.67 -2.44 -5.80
C LEU A 268 -38.83 -1.33 -4.75
N VAL A 269 -37.96 -0.32 -4.78
CA VAL A 269 -38.03 0.83 -3.88
C VAL A 269 -39.25 1.72 -4.19
N ALA A 270 -39.64 1.85 -5.46
CA ALA A 270 -40.84 2.58 -5.85
C ALA A 270 -42.15 1.84 -5.52
N GLY A 271 -42.15 0.50 -5.56
CA GLY A 271 -43.30 -0.33 -5.20
C GLY A 271 -43.69 -0.24 -3.73
N ASN A 272 -42.73 0.00 -2.83
CA ASN A 272 -42.98 0.14 -1.40
C ASN A 272 -43.57 1.49 -0.96
N LYS A 273 -43.75 2.46 -1.88
CA LYS A 273 -44.38 3.75 -1.54
C LYS A 273 -45.91 3.76 -1.63
N LYS A 274 -46.56 2.66 -2.03
CA LYS A 274 -48.04 2.60 -2.16
C LYS A 274 -48.78 1.88 -1.03
N VAL A 275 -48.11 1.52 0.08
CA VAL A 275 -48.76 0.86 1.24
C VAL A 275 -48.85 1.80 2.46
N VAL A 276 -48.58 3.09 2.28
CA VAL A 276 -48.74 4.10 3.34
C VAL A 276 -49.73 5.17 2.85
N GLU A 277 -50.91 4.74 2.44
CA GLU A 277 -52.12 5.57 2.35
C GLU A 277 -53.33 4.63 2.15
N GLU A 278 -53.77 4.01 3.25
CA GLU A 278 -55.18 3.76 3.59
C GLU A 278 -55.31 3.39 5.08
#